data_AF-A0A6V8DVY4-F1
#
_entry.id   AF-A0A6V8DVY4-F1
#
_cell.length_a   1.000
_cell.length_b   1.000
_cell.length_c   1.000
_cell.angle_alpha   90.00
_cell.angle_beta   90.00
_cell.angle_gamma   90.00
#
_symmetry.space_group_name_H-M   'P 1'
#
loop_
_entity.id
_entity.type
_entity.pdbx_description
1 polymer ?
#
loop_
_entity_poly.entity_id
_entity_poly.type
_entity_poly.pdbx_seq_one_letter_code
_entity_poly.pdbx_strand_id
1 'polypeptide(L)'
;FPQEPTQHEDADGDGFGDNQSGVEPDACPEQAGTSTIDRYGCLDTDGDLRSDPDINWMPSQGGDAFPNEPTQWSDQDLDGYGDNPTGVTPDDCPTVRDTSTIDRLGCLDTDGDGYSDPDADWTVADGADACSNGGGNSTQDRIGCYDQDGDGYSNPSVDWTIEDGADAYVDDPTRWIKEIEPSSDGLSSGSTLVYGLGGLVLIAALVGGAFFLRGRNDEEQKAYQSPDGMPSMPPMGAQPAAVAMPDFSAQPAAVAMPDFTAQPVAQQPTAAYTAPAVAAATPVAQPQPVAADPARTYYEGLLAQGYPAADALGYTQQYYPTFQA
;
A
#
# COMPACT_ATOMS: atom_id res chain seq x y z
N PHE A 1 -34.40 -36.56 13.94
CA PHE A 1 -32.99 -36.91 13.65
C PHE A 1 -32.81 -38.41 13.38
N PRO A 2 -33.23 -38.93 12.21
CA PRO A 2 -33.07 -40.36 11.92
C PRO A 2 -31.62 -40.80 11.68
N GLN A 3 -30.74 -39.86 11.32
CA GLN A 3 -29.31 -40.13 11.03
C GLN A 3 -28.40 -39.93 12.25
N GLU A 4 -28.86 -39.19 13.26
CA GLU A 4 -28.12 -38.99 14.51
C GLU A 4 -29.01 -39.42 15.71
N PRO A 5 -28.87 -40.67 16.17
CA PRO A 5 -29.74 -41.24 17.22
C PRO A 5 -29.59 -40.62 18.61
N THR A 6 -28.49 -39.90 18.88
CA THR A 6 -28.29 -39.15 20.12
C THR A 6 -29.06 -37.83 20.10
N GLN A 7 -29.50 -37.35 18.95
CA GLN A 7 -30.29 -36.13 18.83
C GLN A 7 -31.79 -36.38 18.77
N HIS A 8 -32.55 -35.48 19.38
CA HIS A 8 -34.00 -35.49 19.44
C HIS A 8 -34.52 -34.09 19.78
N GLU A 9 -35.77 -33.81 19.42
CA GLU A 9 -36.37 -32.47 19.59
C GLU A 9 -35.65 -31.42 18.73
N ASP A 10 -36.39 -30.42 18.28
CA ASP A 10 -35.97 -29.40 17.31
C ASP A 10 -36.94 -28.23 17.51
N ALA A 11 -36.67 -27.45 18.55
CA ALA A 11 -37.66 -26.52 19.09
C ALA A 11 -37.89 -25.30 18.19
N ASP A 12 -36.88 -24.85 17.45
CA ASP A 12 -36.96 -23.73 16.52
C ASP A 12 -37.03 -24.14 15.03
N GLY A 13 -36.80 -25.42 14.70
CA GLY A 13 -37.00 -25.99 13.38
C GLY A 13 -35.85 -25.75 12.41
N ASP A 14 -34.65 -25.49 12.90
CA ASP A 14 -33.45 -25.22 12.08
C ASP A 14 -32.72 -26.49 11.62
N GLY A 15 -33.10 -27.64 12.19
CA GLY A 15 -32.54 -28.94 11.85
C GLY A 15 -31.34 -29.36 12.69
N PHE A 16 -31.03 -28.67 13.78
CA PHE A 16 -30.16 -29.11 14.86
C PHE A 16 -31.00 -29.66 16.04
N GLY A 17 -30.43 -30.62 16.78
CA GLY A 17 -31.17 -31.31 17.83
C GLY A 17 -30.95 -30.69 19.21
N ASP A 18 -32.01 -30.54 20.01
CA ASP A 18 -31.95 -29.86 21.32
C ASP A 18 -31.22 -30.68 22.42
N ASN A 19 -30.84 -31.94 22.15
CA ASN A 19 -30.23 -32.78 23.17
C ASN A 19 -28.77 -32.38 23.42
N GLN A 20 -28.55 -31.57 24.45
CA GLN A 20 -27.21 -31.09 24.86
C GLN A 20 -26.20 -32.19 25.24
N SER A 21 -26.64 -33.44 25.43
CA SER A 21 -25.74 -34.58 25.63
C SER A 21 -25.45 -35.38 24.35
N GLY A 22 -26.04 -35.00 23.22
CA GLY A 22 -25.83 -35.59 21.91
C GLY A 22 -24.63 -35.02 21.17
N VAL A 23 -24.40 -35.54 19.95
CA VAL A 23 -23.38 -35.03 19.03
C VAL A 23 -23.88 -33.75 18.38
N GLU A 24 -23.03 -32.72 18.30
CA GLU A 24 -23.34 -31.43 17.65
C GLU A 24 -24.73 -30.90 18.04
N PRO A 25 -25.00 -30.76 19.36
CA PRO A 25 -26.29 -30.27 19.81
C PRO A 25 -26.49 -28.83 19.39
N ASP A 26 -27.76 -28.46 19.24
CA ASP A 26 -28.12 -27.06 19.07
C ASP A 26 -27.71 -26.27 20.31
N ALA A 27 -26.76 -25.35 20.11
CA ALA A 27 -26.26 -24.45 21.14
C ALA A 27 -27.23 -23.27 21.39
N CYS A 28 -28.18 -23.05 20.49
CA CYS A 28 -29.20 -22.02 20.54
C CYS A 28 -30.65 -22.56 20.35
N PRO A 29 -31.17 -23.49 21.21
CA PRO A 29 -32.45 -24.21 20.98
C PRO A 29 -33.74 -23.37 20.85
N GLU A 30 -33.68 -22.06 21.05
CA GLU A 30 -34.83 -21.17 20.93
C GLU A 30 -34.68 -20.20 19.74
N GLN A 31 -33.60 -20.30 18.98
CA GLN A 31 -33.23 -19.38 17.91
C GLN A 31 -32.59 -20.13 16.74
N ALA A 32 -33.41 -20.31 15.70
CA ALA A 32 -32.98 -20.98 14.49
C ALA A 32 -31.74 -20.33 13.88
N GLY A 33 -30.76 -21.15 13.53
CA GLY A 33 -29.50 -20.70 12.94
C GLY A 33 -28.88 -21.71 11.98
N THR A 34 -27.68 -21.36 11.50
CA THR A 34 -26.98 -22.13 10.46
C THR A 34 -25.50 -22.35 10.73
N SER A 35 -24.96 -21.84 11.86
CA SER A 35 -23.57 -22.07 12.24
C SER A 35 -23.27 -23.57 12.37
N THR A 36 -22.08 -23.97 11.92
CA THR A 36 -21.59 -25.36 11.97
C THR A 36 -20.13 -25.51 12.37
N ILE A 37 -19.41 -24.40 12.63
CA ILE A 37 -17.99 -24.46 13.02
C ILE A 37 -17.80 -24.37 14.53
N ASP A 38 -18.55 -23.50 15.19
CA ASP A 38 -18.41 -23.23 16.63
C ASP A 38 -19.65 -23.67 17.41
N ARG A 39 -20.74 -22.91 17.34
CA ARG A 39 -21.99 -23.16 18.05
C ARG A 39 -23.05 -23.60 17.05
N TYR A 40 -23.16 -24.91 16.88
CA TYR A 40 -24.14 -25.54 15.99
C TYR A 40 -25.55 -25.03 16.27
N GLY A 41 -26.31 -24.68 15.24
CA GLY A 41 -27.69 -24.17 15.34
C GLY A 41 -27.81 -22.71 15.76
N CYS A 42 -26.72 -22.02 16.11
CA CYS A 42 -26.79 -20.59 16.38
C CYS A 42 -26.84 -19.76 15.09
N LEU A 43 -27.41 -18.55 15.21
CA LEU A 43 -27.50 -17.57 14.13
C LEU A 43 -26.11 -17.29 13.55
N ASP A 44 -26.05 -17.27 12.23
CA ASP A 44 -24.89 -16.98 11.39
C ASP A 44 -25.40 -16.06 10.28
N THR A 45 -25.17 -14.76 10.43
CA THR A 45 -25.83 -13.73 9.62
C THR A 45 -25.23 -13.62 8.22
N ASP A 46 -23.94 -13.85 8.05
CA ASP A 46 -23.24 -13.69 6.78
C ASP A 46 -22.94 -15.00 6.04
N GLY A 47 -23.14 -16.14 6.70
CA GLY A 47 -23.06 -17.47 6.11
C GLY A 47 -21.64 -18.01 6.02
N ASP A 48 -20.72 -17.54 6.86
CA ASP A 48 -19.35 -18.03 6.95
C ASP A 48 -19.21 -19.34 7.77
N LEU A 49 -20.34 -19.83 8.31
CA LEU A 49 -20.50 -21.02 9.14
C LEU A 49 -20.14 -20.85 10.61
N ARG A 50 -19.85 -19.63 11.08
CA ARG A 50 -19.61 -19.29 12.48
C ARG A 50 -20.77 -18.50 13.04
N SER A 51 -20.97 -18.64 14.35
CA SER A 51 -22.12 -18.01 14.99
C SER A 51 -21.86 -16.54 15.32
N ASP A 52 -22.86 -15.71 15.05
CA ASP A 52 -22.93 -14.33 15.52
C ASP A 52 -22.63 -14.26 17.02
N PRO A 53 -21.96 -13.19 17.49
CA PRO A 53 -21.64 -13.04 18.89
C PRO A 53 -22.88 -12.64 19.69
N ASP A 54 -22.94 -13.11 20.92
CA ASP A 54 -23.95 -12.69 21.88
C ASP A 54 -23.34 -12.47 23.28
N ILE A 55 -24.19 -12.15 24.26
CA ILE A 55 -23.77 -11.85 25.63
C ILE A 55 -23.00 -12.99 26.32
N ASN A 56 -23.17 -14.24 25.87
CA ASN A 56 -22.51 -15.42 26.41
C ASN A 56 -21.41 -15.97 25.50
N TRP A 57 -21.29 -15.46 24.27
CA TRP A 57 -20.33 -15.88 23.26
C TRP A 57 -19.82 -14.66 22.48
N MET A 58 -18.98 -13.86 23.12
CA MET A 58 -18.39 -12.65 22.51
C MET A 58 -17.27 -13.02 21.52
N PRO A 59 -16.78 -12.08 20.68
CA PRO A 59 -15.65 -12.34 19.79
C PRO A 59 -14.40 -12.87 20.51
N SER A 60 -14.10 -12.30 21.68
CA SER A 60 -13.03 -12.79 22.57
C SER A 60 -13.16 -14.25 23.05
N GLN A 61 -14.33 -14.86 22.88
CA GLN A 61 -14.64 -16.25 23.24
C GLN A 61 -14.76 -17.17 22.01
N GLY A 62 -14.60 -16.62 20.80
CA GLY A 62 -14.68 -17.35 19.54
C GLY A 62 -15.99 -17.16 18.77
N GLY A 63 -16.88 -16.27 19.21
CA GLY A 63 -17.98 -15.81 18.36
C GLY A 63 -17.44 -15.02 17.17
N ASP A 64 -18.22 -14.95 16.11
CA ASP A 64 -17.82 -14.21 14.92
C ASP A 64 -17.57 -12.73 15.25
N ALA A 65 -16.34 -12.25 14.98
CA ALA A 65 -15.97 -10.87 15.18
C ALA A 65 -16.64 -9.91 14.16
N PHE A 66 -17.00 -10.39 12.98
CA PHE A 66 -17.56 -9.60 11.89
C PHE A 66 -18.83 -10.23 11.30
N PRO A 67 -19.97 -10.19 12.01
CA PRO A 67 -21.21 -10.93 11.65
C PRO A 67 -21.91 -10.51 10.34
N ASN A 68 -21.32 -9.60 9.60
CA ASN A 68 -21.86 -9.10 8.33
C ASN A 68 -20.81 -9.14 7.20
N GLU A 69 -19.65 -9.77 7.44
CA GLU A 69 -18.55 -9.84 6.49
C GLU A 69 -17.98 -11.27 6.46
N PRO A 70 -18.47 -12.13 5.55
CA PRO A 70 -18.24 -13.58 5.62
C PRO A 70 -16.80 -14.00 5.32
N THR A 71 -15.94 -13.04 4.98
CA THR A 71 -14.51 -13.29 4.78
C THR A 71 -13.68 -13.03 6.03
N GLN A 72 -14.27 -12.46 7.09
CA GLN A 72 -13.63 -12.17 8.36
C GLN A 72 -14.45 -12.71 9.51
N TRP A 73 -13.80 -13.39 10.46
CA TRP A 73 -14.51 -13.96 11.62
C TRP A 73 -13.71 -13.96 12.92
N SER A 74 -12.47 -13.49 12.84
CA SER A 74 -11.51 -13.48 13.94
C SER A 74 -10.90 -12.09 14.00
N ASP A 75 -10.85 -11.54 15.20
CA ASP A 75 -10.22 -10.27 15.55
C ASP A 75 -9.58 -10.51 16.93
N GLN A 76 -8.31 -10.91 16.94
CA GLN A 76 -7.68 -11.40 18.15
C GLN A 76 -7.42 -10.29 19.16
N ASP A 77 -7.03 -9.11 18.68
CA ASP A 77 -6.70 -8.00 19.54
C ASP A 77 -7.87 -7.03 19.73
N LEU A 78 -8.96 -7.13 18.96
CA LEU A 78 -10.19 -6.35 19.06
C LEU A 78 -10.02 -4.88 18.62
N ASP A 79 -9.27 -4.65 17.56
CA ASP A 79 -9.08 -3.33 16.94
C ASP A 79 -10.10 -3.01 15.83
N GLY A 80 -10.83 -4.01 15.34
CA GLY A 80 -11.80 -3.88 14.27
C GLY A 80 -11.27 -4.21 12.87
N TYR A 81 -10.06 -4.73 12.74
CA TYR A 81 -9.50 -5.36 11.54
C TYR A 81 -9.50 -6.88 11.71
N GLY A 82 -9.73 -7.59 10.61
CA GLY A 82 -9.95 -9.03 10.69
C GLY A 82 -8.68 -9.84 10.45
N ASP A 83 -8.40 -10.83 11.29
CA ASP A 83 -7.18 -11.64 11.24
C ASP A 83 -7.04 -12.49 9.96
N ASN A 84 -8.11 -12.67 9.16
CA ASN A 84 -8.02 -13.48 7.95
C ASN A 84 -7.29 -12.67 6.85
N PRO A 85 -6.07 -13.08 6.46
CA PRO A 85 -5.24 -12.29 5.53
C PRO A 85 -5.81 -12.23 4.10
N THR A 86 -6.82 -13.04 3.79
CA THR A 86 -7.49 -13.05 2.49
C THR A 86 -8.88 -12.41 2.54
N GLY A 87 -9.31 -11.95 3.71
CA GLY A 87 -10.59 -11.30 3.90
C GLY A 87 -10.59 -9.83 3.52
N VAL A 88 -11.75 -9.19 3.67
CA VAL A 88 -11.90 -7.74 3.54
C VAL A 88 -11.24 -7.08 4.73
N THR A 89 -10.49 -5.99 4.49
CA THR A 89 -9.77 -5.21 5.53
C THR A 89 -9.01 -6.12 6.52
N PRO A 90 -8.06 -6.94 6.01
CA PRO A 90 -7.29 -7.82 6.87
C PRO A 90 -6.38 -7.02 7.79
N ASP A 91 -6.17 -7.52 9.00
CA ASP A 91 -5.21 -6.98 9.95
C ASP A 91 -3.79 -7.43 9.59
N ASP A 92 -2.91 -6.45 9.35
CA ASP A 92 -1.48 -6.68 9.08
C ASP A 92 -0.68 -6.91 10.37
N CYS A 93 -1.23 -6.55 11.53
CA CYS A 93 -0.68 -6.74 12.86
C CYS A 93 -1.67 -7.42 13.85
N PRO A 94 -2.06 -8.71 13.66
CA PRO A 94 -3.12 -9.45 14.40
C PRO A 94 -3.03 -9.60 15.93
N THR A 95 -2.07 -8.94 16.56
CA THR A 95 -1.81 -9.01 18.01
C THR A 95 -1.62 -7.63 18.63
N VAL A 96 -1.74 -6.57 17.83
CA VAL A 96 -1.50 -5.18 18.19
C VAL A 96 -2.82 -4.44 18.07
N ARG A 97 -3.45 -4.16 19.21
CA ARG A 97 -4.70 -3.39 19.22
C ARG A 97 -4.46 -1.91 18.88
N ASP A 98 -4.42 -1.58 17.61
CA ASP A 98 -4.31 -0.21 17.11
C ASP A 98 -4.95 -0.06 15.72
N THR A 99 -4.98 1.11 15.11
CA THR A 99 -5.86 1.36 13.96
C THR A 99 -5.21 2.14 12.82
N SER A 100 -3.95 1.84 12.48
CA SER A 100 -3.36 2.38 11.24
C SER A 100 -4.24 2.03 10.03
N THR A 101 -4.30 2.93 9.04
CA THR A 101 -5.34 2.86 7.98
C THR A 101 -4.84 3.01 6.54
N ILE A 102 -3.58 3.40 6.32
CA ILE A 102 -3.07 3.77 4.98
C ILE A 102 -2.12 2.72 4.41
N ASP A 103 -1.06 2.37 5.13
CA ASP A 103 -0.02 1.45 4.66
C ASP A 103 -0.31 0.02 5.11
N ARG A 104 -0.22 -0.23 6.42
CA ARG A 104 -0.59 -1.48 7.07
C ARG A 104 -1.85 -1.22 7.87
N LEU A 105 -2.81 -2.13 7.84
CA LEU A 105 -4.05 -2.01 8.60
C LEU A 105 -3.89 -2.66 9.97
N GLY A 106 -4.45 -2.07 11.03
CA GLY A 106 -4.44 -2.64 12.39
C GLY A 106 -3.08 -2.61 13.11
N CYS A 107 -2.08 -1.94 12.52
CA CYS A 107 -0.78 -1.77 13.14
C CYS A 107 -0.73 -0.52 14.03
N LEU A 108 0.27 -0.49 14.92
CA LEU A 108 0.55 0.65 15.79
C LEU A 108 0.70 1.93 14.95
N ASP A 109 -0.06 2.98 15.30
CA ASP A 109 0.01 4.32 14.72
C ASP A 109 -0.02 5.32 15.88
N THR A 110 1.18 5.74 16.32
CA THR A 110 1.33 6.48 17.57
C THR A 110 0.71 7.88 17.52
N ASP A 111 0.70 8.54 16.36
CA ASP A 111 0.20 9.91 16.22
C ASP A 111 -1.13 10.04 15.48
N GLY A 112 -1.65 8.94 14.93
CA GLY A 112 -2.99 8.81 14.39
C GLY A 112 -3.16 9.44 13.01
N ASP A 113 -2.09 9.55 12.23
CA ASP A 113 -2.13 10.11 10.88
C ASP A 113 -2.54 9.09 9.79
N GLY A 114 -2.59 7.82 10.18
CA GLY A 114 -2.98 6.68 9.36
C GLY A 114 -1.82 5.82 8.88
N TYR A 115 -0.58 6.27 8.97
CA TYR A 115 0.61 5.47 8.68
C TYR A 115 1.09 4.73 9.93
N SER A 116 1.50 3.48 9.75
CA SER A 116 1.98 2.67 10.87
C SER A 116 3.41 3.03 11.30
N ASP A 117 3.66 2.97 12.60
CA ASP A 117 4.98 3.11 13.21
C ASP A 117 5.97 2.07 12.62
N PRO A 118 7.25 2.45 12.44
CA PRO A 118 8.26 1.51 11.95
C PRO A 118 8.60 0.45 12.98
N ASP A 119 8.80 -0.78 12.52
CA ASP A 119 9.26 -1.90 13.34
C ASP A 119 10.42 -2.67 12.69
N ALA A 120 10.67 -3.90 13.15
CA ALA A 120 11.79 -4.72 12.67
C ALA A 120 11.57 -5.27 11.25
N ASP A 121 10.32 -5.43 10.83
CA ASP A 121 9.91 -6.06 9.58
C ASP A 121 9.36 -5.03 8.57
N TRP A 122 8.85 -3.89 9.03
CA TRP A 122 8.38 -2.77 8.22
C TRP A 122 9.08 -1.47 8.65
N THR A 123 10.06 -1.04 7.85
CA THR A 123 10.87 0.13 8.17
C THR A 123 10.35 1.38 7.45
N VAL A 124 10.89 2.55 7.80
CA VAL A 124 10.64 3.81 7.06
C VAL A 124 10.98 3.67 5.57
N ALA A 125 11.93 2.81 5.21
CA ALA A 125 12.27 2.56 3.81
C ALA A 125 11.22 1.71 3.06
N ASP A 126 10.41 0.94 3.79
CA ASP A 126 9.35 0.09 3.24
C ASP A 126 8.01 0.84 3.13
N GLY A 127 7.88 1.97 3.84
CA GLY A 127 6.69 2.84 3.78
C GLY A 127 6.11 3.20 5.14
N ALA A 128 6.74 2.77 6.25
CA ALA A 128 6.32 3.14 7.61
C ALA A 128 6.44 4.65 7.85
N ASP A 129 5.75 5.15 8.86
CA ASP A 129 5.79 6.54 9.26
C ASP A 129 7.20 6.98 9.69
N ALA A 130 7.75 7.96 8.99
CA ALA A 130 9.03 8.56 9.28
C ALA A 130 8.98 9.54 10.46
N CYS A 131 7.79 10.02 10.82
CA CYS A 131 7.50 11.06 11.81
C CYS A 131 6.54 10.59 12.92
N SER A 132 6.68 9.36 13.44
CA SER A 132 5.79 8.65 14.39
C SER A 132 5.37 9.33 15.70
N ASN A 133 5.75 10.58 15.95
CA ASN A 133 5.28 11.36 17.11
C ASN A 133 4.66 12.70 16.68
N GLY A 134 4.47 12.92 15.38
CA GLY A 134 4.22 14.20 14.76
C GLY A 134 3.51 14.02 13.44
N GLY A 135 2.23 13.65 13.55
CA GLY A 135 1.42 13.22 12.43
C GLY A 135 1.40 14.20 11.27
N GLY A 136 1.29 13.62 10.08
CA GLY A 136 1.48 14.32 8.83
C GLY A 136 0.69 13.73 7.68
N ASN A 137 1.09 14.12 6.48
CA ASN A 137 0.36 13.84 5.23
C ASN A 137 1.28 13.81 4.01
N SER A 138 2.60 13.93 4.19
CA SER A 138 3.56 13.70 3.11
C SER A 138 3.50 12.24 2.64
N THR A 139 3.72 12.05 1.34
CA THR A 139 3.55 10.75 0.66
C THR A 139 4.75 10.39 -0.21
N GLN A 140 5.60 11.35 -0.55
CA GLN A 140 6.62 11.20 -1.58
C GLN A 140 8.04 11.12 -1.03
N ASP A 141 8.32 11.78 0.09
CA ASP A 141 9.60 11.71 0.80
C ASP A 141 9.46 10.98 2.14
N ARG A 142 9.60 11.68 3.27
CA ARG A 142 9.40 11.11 4.59
C ARG A 142 7.91 10.92 4.82
N ILE A 143 7.39 9.73 4.53
CA ILE A 143 5.96 9.40 4.68
C ILE A 143 5.50 9.68 6.12
N GLY A 144 4.28 10.22 6.28
CA GLY A 144 3.69 10.55 7.60
C GLY A 144 4.23 11.82 8.28
N CYS A 145 5.10 12.56 7.60
CA CYS A 145 5.57 13.85 8.08
C CYS A 145 4.66 15.01 7.65
N TYR A 146 4.71 16.10 8.41
CA TYR A 146 3.90 17.30 8.12
C TYR A 146 4.26 17.90 6.75
N ASP A 147 3.25 17.99 5.87
CA ASP A 147 3.29 18.63 4.55
C ASP A 147 2.18 19.69 4.49
N GLN A 148 2.60 20.96 4.50
CA GLN A 148 1.72 22.10 4.66
C GLN A 148 0.89 22.41 3.41
N ASP A 149 1.45 22.28 2.22
CA ASP A 149 0.79 22.64 0.98
C ASP A 149 0.22 21.44 0.22
N GLY A 150 0.58 20.22 0.65
CA GLY A 150 -0.01 18.97 0.19
C GLY A 150 0.53 18.51 -1.15
N ASP A 151 1.75 18.89 -1.51
CA ASP A 151 2.40 18.46 -2.73
C ASP A 151 3.05 17.07 -2.63
N GLY A 152 3.01 16.48 -1.43
CA GLY A 152 3.53 15.17 -1.08
C GLY A 152 4.90 15.20 -0.41
N TYR A 153 5.56 16.35 -0.30
CA TYR A 153 6.89 16.49 0.29
C TYR A 153 6.85 17.18 1.65
N SER A 154 7.55 16.61 2.62
CA SER A 154 7.51 17.09 3.99
C SER A 154 8.22 18.44 4.17
N ASN A 155 7.65 19.28 5.05
CA ASN A 155 8.27 20.54 5.46
C ASN A 155 9.65 20.29 6.08
N PRO A 156 10.60 21.26 5.96
CA PRO A 156 11.91 21.14 6.58
C PRO A 156 11.83 21.06 8.11
N SER A 157 12.56 20.12 8.69
CA SER A 157 12.72 19.94 10.13
C SER A 157 14.19 20.08 10.55
N VAL A 158 14.46 19.95 11.85
CA VAL A 158 15.82 20.05 12.40
C VAL A 158 16.76 18.96 11.89
N ASP A 159 16.20 17.83 11.50
CA ASP A 159 16.84 16.58 11.10
C ASP A 159 16.63 16.24 9.62
N TRP A 160 15.80 17.01 8.90
CA TRP A 160 15.55 16.87 7.47
C TRP A 160 15.46 18.24 6.83
N THR A 161 16.54 18.66 6.18
CA THR A 161 16.65 20.01 5.60
C THR A 161 16.31 20.00 4.11
N ILE A 162 16.20 21.20 3.52
CA ILE A 162 16.02 21.37 2.06
C ILE A 162 17.17 20.70 1.28
N GLU A 163 18.37 20.64 1.85
CA GLU A 163 19.51 19.97 1.21
C GLU A 163 19.37 18.44 1.23
N ASP A 164 18.64 17.91 2.20
CA ASP A 164 18.36 16.48 2.33
C ASP A 164 17.16 16.04 1.47
N GLY A 165 16.33 17.00 1.02
CA GLY A 165 15.19 16.76 0.13
C GLY A 165 13.85 17.27 0.66
N ALA A 166 13.82 17.97 1.80
CA ALA A 166 12.61 18.60 2.31
C ALA A 166 12.08 19.66 1.35
N ASP A 167 10.78 19.92 1.42
CA ASP A 167 10.13 20.91 0.59
C ASP A 167 10.70 22.33 0.83
N ALA A 168 11.23 22.92 -0.26
CA ALA A 168 11.78 24.27 -0.25
C ALA A 168 10.71 25.36 -0.32
N TYR A 169 9.47 25.02 -0.64
CA TYR A 169 8.39 25.94 -1.00
C TYR A 169 7.05 25.62 -0.31
N VAL A 170 7.06 25.45 1.01
CA VAL A 170 5.94 25.10 1.93
C VAL A 170 4.59 25.84 1.82
N ASP A 171 4.47 26.83 0.94
CA ASP A 171 3.25 27.58 0.66
C ASP A 171 2.81 27.45 -0.82
N ASP A 172 3.48 26.62 -1.62
CA ASP A 172 3.34 26.54 -3.08
C ASP A 172 3.38 25.09 -3.57
N PRO A 173 2.20 24.45 -3.69
CA PRO A 173 2.10 23.01 -3.95
C PRO A 173 2.47 22.59 -5.38
N THR A 174 3.04 23.52 -6.16
CA THR A 174 3.47 23.27 -7.54
C THR A 174 4.97 23.06 -7.66
N ARG A 175 5.71 23.26 -6.57
CA ARG A 175 7.17 23.14 -6.56
C ARG A 175 7.64 22.80 -5.15
N TRP A 176 8.84 22.21 -5.09
CA TRP A 176 9.36 21.52 -3.94
C TRP A 176 10.90 21.52 -3.94
N ILE A 177 11.51 21.27 -5.10
CA ILE A 177 12.96 21.34 -5.29
C ILE A 177 13.38 22.78 -5.50
N LYS A 178 14.31 23.25 -4.66
CA LYS A 178 15.01 24.51 -4.87
C LYS A 178 15.86 24.45 -6.15
N GLU A 179 15.45 25.17 -7.18
CA GLU A 179 16.24 25.31 -8.40
C GLU A 179 17.61 25.90 -8.05
N ILE A 180 18.68 25.21 -8.46
CA ILE A 180 20.04 25.75 -8.35
C ILE A 180 20.13 26.87 -9.38
N GLU A 181 19.88 28.09 -8.94
CA GLU A 181 20.21 29.29 -9.71
C GLU A 181 21.69 29.20 -10.09
N PRO A 182 22.02 29.10 -11.40
CA PRO A 182 23.41 29.12 -11.81
C PRO A 182 23.98 30.45 -11.34
N SER A 183 25.00 30.38 -10.48
CA SER A 183 25.68 31.54 -9.92
C SER A 183 26.03 32.47 -11.08
N SER A 184 25.35 33.62 -11.13
CA SER A 184 25.58 34.64 -12.16
C SER A 184 26.91 35.38 -11.97
N ASP A 185 27.76 34.91 -11.06
CA ASP A 185 29.16 35.26 -10.95
C ASP A 185 29.97 34.61 -12.07
N GLY A 186 29.73 35.04 -13.32
CA GLY A 186 30.69 34.82 -14.39
C GLY A 186 30.17 34.51 -15.79
N LEU A 187 29.11 35.15 -16.30
CA LEU A 187 29.07 35.41 -17.75
C LEU A 187 28.30 36.67 -18.10
N SER A 188 29.09 37.71 -18.38
CA SER A 188 28.63 38.97 -18.93
C SER A 188 27.82 38.76 -20.20
N SER A 189 26.65 39.39 -20.20
CA SER A 189 25.81 39.72 -21.35
C SER A 189 26.61 39.89 -22.64
N GLY A 190 26.34 39.02 -23.62
CA GLY A 190 26.98 39.02 -24.92
C GLY A 190 26.23 38.15 -25.91
N SER A 191 24.95 38.47 -26.16
CA SER A 191 24.19 37.93 -27.28
C SER A 191 25.00 38.02 -28.58
N THR A 192 25.51 36.88 -29.07
CA THR A 192 25.78 36.69 -30.49
C THR A 192 25.39 35.29 -30.90
N LEU A 193 24.33 35.28 -31.70
CA LEU A 193 23.73 34.17 -32.39
C LEU A 193 24.57 33.92 -33.66
N VAL A 194 25.31 32.81 -33.74
CA VAL A 194 25.91 32.36 -35.01
C VAL A 194 25.77 30.84 -35.13
N TYR A 195 25.02 30.43 -36.14
CA TYR A 195 24.89 29.07 -36.63
C TYR A 195 26.24 28.44 -37.03
N GLY A 196 26.39 27.15 -36.74
CA GLY A 196 26.77 26.17 -37.76
C GLY A 196 28.23 25.70 -37.84
N LEU A 197 28.35 24.36 -37.77
CA LEU A 197 29.24 23.48 -38.54
C LEU A 197 30.75 23.42 -38.21
N GLY A 198 31.23 22.18 -38.07
CA GLY A 198 32.63 21.76 -38.27
C GLY A 198 33.40 21.59 -36.96
N GLY A 199 33.76 20.41 -36.48
CA GLY A 199 34.22 19.25 -37.25
C GLY A 199 35.61 19.52 -37.85
N LEU A 200 36.62 18.82 -37.31
CA LEU A 200 37.94 18.49 -37.86
C LEU A 200 39.17 19.39 -37.54
N VAL A 201 40.12 18.70 -36.89
CA VAL A 201 41.59 18.65 -37.15
C VAL A 201 42.44 19.71 -36.46
N LEU A 202 43.30 19.22 -35.55
CA LEU A 202 44.75 19.48 -35.60
C LEU A 202 45.50 18.32 -34.92
N ILE A 203 45.96 17.35 -35.73
CA ILE A 203 47.10 16.48 -35.41
C ILE A 203 48.24 16.83 -36.38
N ALA A 204 49.47 16.82 -35.84
CA ALA A 204 50.79 16.67 -36.48
C ALA A 204 51.70 17.84 -36.08
N ALA A 205 52.95 17.69 -35.65
CA ALA A 205 53.86 16.56 -35.44
C ALA A 205 54.94 17.09 -34.46
N LEU A 206 55.79 16.29 -33.80
CA LEU A 206 57.01 15.78 -34.40
C LEU A 206 57.65 14.71 -33.50
N VAL A 207 57.95 13.60 -34.17
CA VAL A 207 58.73 12.44 -33.73
C VAL A 207 60.21 12.80 -33.62
N GLY A 208 60.90 12.22 -32.62
CA GLY A 208 62.30 11.80 -32.81
C GLY A 208 63.16 11.84 -31.56
N GLY A 209 63.58 10.67 -31.07
CA GLY A 209 64.78 10.56 -30.23
C GLY A 209 64.75 9.45 -29.19
N ALA A 210 65.11 8.24 -29.61
CA ALA A 210 65.35 7.10 -28.74
C ALA A 210 66.62 7.25 -27.87
N PHE A 211 66.75 6.31 -26.91
CA PHE A 211 67.98 5.75 -26.32
C PHE A 211 68.29 6.06 -24.83
N PHE A 212 67.89 5.10 -23.98
CA PHE A 212 68.66 4.47 -22.88
C PHE A 212 69.74 5.28 -22.13
N LEU A 213 69.58 5.41 -20.80
CA LEU A 213 70.44 4.78 -19.76
C LEU A 213 70.04 5.19 -18.32
N ARG A 214 69.56 4.20 -17.56
CA ARG A 214 69.98 3.77 -16.21
C ARG A 214 70.62 4.82 -15.26
N GLY A 215 69.99 5.02 -14.09
CA GLY A 215 70.64 5.62 -12.91
C GLY A 215 69.75 5.59 -11.67
N ARG A 216 70.00 4.63 -10.76
CA ARG A 216 69.47 4.56 -9.39
C ARG A 216 69.87 5.81 -8.60
N ASN A 217 69.07 6.18 -7.58
CA ASN A 217 69.49 6.25 -6.18
C ASN A 217 68.29 6.55 -5.26
N ASP A 218 68.37 5.95 -4.08
CA ASP A 218 67.36 5.82 -3.04
C ASP A 218 67.42 6.94 -1.97
N GLU A 219 66.42 6.92 -1.07
CA GLU A 219 66.32 7.52 0.28
C GLU A 219 65.97 9.04 0.36
N GLU A 220 65.13 9.55 1.28
CA GLU A 220 64.74 9.10 2.63
C GLU A 220 63.45 9.81 3.14
N GLN A 221 62.60 9.01 3.80
CA GLN A 221 61.70 9.22 4.96
C GLN A 221 61.09 10.60 5.32
N LYS A 222 59.78 10.58 5.62
CA LYS A 222 59.28 10.85 6.98
C LYS A 222 57.85 10.33 7.19
N ALA A 223 57.72 9.44 8.16
CA ALA A 223 56.48 8.93 8.70
C ALA A 223 55.94 9.86 9.80
N TYR A 224 54.60 10.00 9.88
CA TYR A 224 53.91 10.11 11.17
C TYR A 224 52.58 9.37 11.09
N GLN A 225 52.32 8.58 12.13
CA GLN A 225 51.30 7.54 12.26
C GLN A 225 49.91 8.12 12.52
N SER A 226 48.89 7.46 11.96
CA SER A 226 47.55 7.39 12.56
C SER A 226 47.52 6.38 13.71
N PRO A 227 46.56 6.51 14.64
CA PRO A 227 45.99 5.36 15.32
C PRO A 227 44.59 5.05 14.79
N ASP A 228 44.47 3.83 14.25
CA ASP A 228 43.41 2.82 14.41
C ASP A 228 41.97 3.28 14.75
N GLY A 229 40.92 2.85 14.07
CA GLY A 229 40.79 1.82 13.04
C GLY A 229 39.32 1.53 12.70
N MET A 230 39.09 0.90 11.55
CA MET A 230 38.12 -0.18 11.28
C MET A 230 38.07 -0.44 9.75
N PRO A 231 37.75 -1.68 9.33
CA PRO A 231 38.15 -2.23 8.03
C PRO A 231 37.38 -1.68 6.83
N SER A 232 38.13 -1.53 5.73
CA SER A 232 37.70 -1.15 4.40
C SER A 232 36.75 -2.19 3.77
N MET A 233 35.57 -1.75 3.33
CA MET A 233 34.77 -2.50 2.36
C MET A 233 35.40 -2.42 0.96
N PRO A 234 35.29 -3.50 0.15
CA PRO A 234 35.84 -3.54 -1.21
C PRO A 234 35.05 -2.66 -2.21
N PRO A 235 35.67 -2.22 -3.32
CA PRO A 235 35.02 -1.36 -4.31
C PRO A 235 34.09 -2.19 -5.19
N MET A 236 32.77 -1.99 -5.07
CA MET A 236 31.79 -2.55 -6.01
C MET A 236 31.64 -1.65 -7.23
N GLY A 237 32.67 -1.62 -8.05
CA GLY A 237 32.54 -1.26 -9.47
C GLY A 237 32.25 -2.52 -10.27
N ALA A 238 30.98 -2.88 -10.42
CA ALA A 238 30.50 -3.78 -11.48
C ALA A 238 28.96 -3.81 -11.51
N GLN A 239 28.40 -3.39 -12.63
CA GLN A 239 27.06 -3.81 -13.05
C GLN A 239 27.07 -5.34 -13.28
N PRO A 240 25.95 -6.03 -13.03
CA PRO A 240 25.49 -7.10 -13.91
C PRO A 240 24.10 -6.74 -14.43
N ALA A 241 23.94 -6.54 -15.74
CA ALA A 241 23.64 -7.59 -16.72
C ALA A 241 22.21 -8.13 -16.55
N ALA A 242 21.38 -7.77 -17.54
CA ALA A 242 19.99 -8.19 -17.70
C ALA A 242 19.82 -9.71 -17.52
N VAL A 243 18.90 -10.09 -16.64
CA VAL A 243 18.31 -11.42 -16.58
C VAL A 243 16.87 -11.30 -17.09
N ALA A 244 16.55 -12.08 -18.11
CA ALA A 244 15.26 -12.11 -18.77
C ALA A 244 14.13 -12.55 -17.82
N MET A 245 13.02 -11.81 -17.81
CA MET A 245 11.77 -12.23 -17.16
C MET A 245 11.07 -13.32 -18.00
N PRO A 246 10.36 -14.28 -17.38
CA PRO A 246 9.51 -15.24 -18.09
C PRO A 246 8.25 -14.57 -18.68
N ASP A 247 7.90 -15.01 -19.88
CA ASP A 247 6.73 -14.63 -20.67
C ASP A 247 5.43 -15.16 -20.04
N PHE A 248 4.50 -14.26 -19.70
CA PHE A 248 3.16 -14.57 -19.18
C PHE A 248 2.03 -14.31 -20.19
N SER A 249 2.30 -14.43 -21.49
CA SER A 249 1.25 -14.43 -22.52
C SER A 249 0.59 -15.80 -22.68
N ALA A 250 -0.13 -16.27 -21.66
CA ALA A 250 -1.04 -17.41 -21.81
C ALA A 250 -2.21 -17.36 -20.81
N GLN A 251 -3.37 -16.91 -21.29
CA GLN A 251 -4.66 -17.14 -20.63
C GLN A 251 -5.02 -18.64 -20.70
N PRO A 252 -5.47 -19.29 -19.62
CA PRO A 252 -6.30 -20.47 -19.73
C PRO A 252 -7.77 -20.06 -19.90
N ALA A 253 -8.42 -20.74 -20.85
CA ALA A 253 -9.82 -20.57 -21.22
C ALA A 253 -10.78 -20.83 -20.05
N ALA A 254 -11.86 -20.05 -20.01
CA ALA A 254 -12.98 -20.22 -19.10
C ALA A 254 -13.56 -21.65 -19.19
N VAL A 255 -13.59 -22.34 -18.05
CA VAL A 255 -14.34 -23.58 -17.87
C VAL A 255 -15.79 -23.20 -17.55
N ALA A 256 -16.73 -23.78 -18.28
CA ALA A 256 -18.16 -23.52 -18.15
C ALA A 256 -18.69 -23.98 -16.78
N MET A 257 -19.40 -23.08 -16.08
CA MET A 257 -20.15 -23.39 -14.85
C MET A 257 -21.51 -24.04 -15.18
N PRO A 258 -22.03 -24.96 -14.36
CA PRO A 258 -23.34 -25.57 -14.57
C PRO A 258 -24.51 -24.64 -14.19
N ASP A 259 -25.56 -24.72 -15.01
CA ASP A 259 -26.85 -24.03 -14.93
C ASP A 259 -27.72 -24.53 -13.75
N PHE A 260 -28.10 -23.62 -12.85
CA PHE A 260 -28.99 -23.88 -11.71
C PHE A 260 -30.35 -23.16 -11.84
N THR A 261 -30.99 -23.25 -13.01
CA THR A 261 -32.39 -22.85 -13.16
C THR A 261 -33.36 -23.99 -12.81
N ALA A 262 -33.55 -24.30 -11.51
CA ALA A 262 -34.75 -25.03 -11.04
C ALA A 262 -34.98 -25.08 -9.50
N GLN A 263 -35.98 -24.29 -9.06
CA GLN A 263 -37.08 -24.64 -8.10
C GLN A 263 -36.89 -24.55 -6.57
N PRO A 264 -37.98 -24.40 -5.77
CA PRO A 264 -39.29 -23.77 -6.00
C PRO A 264 -39.64 -22.68 -4.95
N VAL A 265 -40.61 -21.83 -5.32
CA VAL A 265 -41.11 -20.70 -4.52
C VAL A 265 -41.99 -21.20 -3.34
N ALA A 266 -41.58 -20.91 -2.10
CA ALA A 266 -42.45 -21.01 -0.92
C ALA A 266 -43.22 -19.70 -0.73
N GLN A 267 -44.53 -19.83 -0.53
CA GLN A 267 -45.48 -18.73 -0.38
C GLN A 267 -45.40 -18.12 1.03
N GLN A 268 -45.06 -16.84 1.15
CA GLN A 268 -45.25 -16.07 2.39
C GLN A 268 -46.68 -15.51 2.47
N PRO A 269 -47.37 -15.60 3.62
CA PRO A 269 -48.57 -14.81 3.88
C PRO A 269 -48.20 -13.41 4.39
N THR A 270 -48.73 -12.38 3.74
CA THR A 270 -48.56 -10.96 4.08
C THR A 270 -49.37 -10.57 5.32
N ALA A 271 -48.70 -10.13 6.38
CA ALA A 271 -49.32 -9.36 7.45
C ALA A 271 -48.82 -7.91 7.39
N ALA A 272 -49.74 -6.98 7.10
CA ALA A 272 -49.47 -5.56 6.95
C ALA A 272 -49.35 -4.87 8.31
N TYR A 273 -48.18 -4.29 8.59
CA TYR A 273 -47.99 -3.28 9.62
C TYR A 273 -47.71 -1.93 8.97
N THR A 274 -48.61 -0.97 9.13
CA THR A 274 -48.43 0.41 8.66
C THR A 274 -47.83 1.26 9.78
N ALA A 275 -46.53 1.56 9.67
CA ALA A 275 -45.88 2.60 10.47
C ALA A 275 -46.13 4.00 9.85
N PRO A 276 -46.27 5.07 10.65
CA PRO A 276 -46.51 6.42 10.15
C PRO A 276 -45.27 6.98 9.42
N ALA A 277 -45.51 7.62 8.28
CA ALA A 277 -44.47 8.19 7.42
C ALA A 277 -43.73 9.35 8.09
N VAL A 278 -42.45 9.14 8.40
CA VAL A 278 -41.47 10.22 8.52
C VAL A 278 -40.95 10.55 7.13
N ALA A 279 -40.87 11.84 6.79
CA ALA A 279 -40.40 12.29 5.50
C ALA A 279 -38.96 11.81 5.28
N ALA A 280 -38.77 10.95 4.27
CA ALA A 280 -37.45 10.50 3.85
C ALA A 280 -36.63 11.70 3.41
N ALA A 281 -35.49 11.93 4.08
CA ALA A 281 -34.45 12.80 3.53
C ALA A 281 -33.97 12.17 2.22
N THR A 282 -33.91 12.98 1.16
CA THR A 282 -33.31 12.59 -0.12
C THR A 282 -31.87 12.11 0.12
N PRO A 283 -31.48 10.92 -0.34
CA PRO A 283 -30.10 10.47 -0.24
C PRO A 283 -29.23 11.40 -1.09
N VAL A 284 -28.26 12.05 -0.44
CA VAL A 284 -27.19 12.75 -1.14
C VAL A 284 -26.29 11.66 -1.72
N ALA A 285 -26.23 11.55 -3.04
CA ALA A 285 -25.34 10.62 -3.71
C ALA A 285 -23.89 10.94 -3.30
N GLN A 286 -23.23 9.98 -2.66
CA GLN A 286 -21.78 10.05 -2.46
C GLN A 286 -21.10 10.10 -3.83
N PRO A 287 -20.16 11.03 -4.08
CA PRO A 287 -19.41 11.04 -5.33
C PRO A 287 -18.61 9.73 -5.43
N GLN A 288 -18.78 9.03 -6.54
CA GLN A 288 -18.01 7.83 -6.86
C GLN A 288 -16.51 8.17 -6.84
N PRO A 289 -15.63 7.29 -6.32
CA PRO A 289 -14.19 7.47 -6.42
C PRO A 289 -13.82 7.64 -7.88
N VAL A 290 -13.21 8.78 -8.21
CA VAL A 290 -12.75 9.08 -9.57
C VAL A 290 -11.65 8.08 -9.90
N ALA A 291 -11.92 7.15 -10.82
CA ALA A 291 -10.91 6.28 -11.37
C ALA A 291 -9.74 7.15 -11.86
N ALA A 292 -8.52 6.83 -11.42
CA ALA A 292 -7.31 7.52 -11.86
C ALA A 292 -7.29 7.59 -13.39
N ASP A 293 -7.20 8.81 -13.94
CA ASP A 293 -7.16 9.00 -15.38
C ASP A 293 -5.90 8.31 -15.92
N PRO A 294 -6.01 7.22 -16.70
CA PRO A 294 -4.86 6.47 -17.17
C PRO A 294 -3.92 7.32 -18.05
N ALA A 295 -4.42 8.40 -18.65
CA ALA A 295 -3.60 9.35 -19.39
C ALA A 295 -2.71 10.18 -18.45
N ARG A 296 -3.23 10.58 -17.29
CA ARG A 296 -2.48 11.33 -16.27
C ARG A 296 -1.39 10.46 -15.64
N THR A 297 -1.71 9.22 -15.26
CA THR A 297 -0.72 8.28 -14.71
C THR A 297 0.42 7.98 -15.70
N TYR A 298 0.11 7.86 -17.00
CA TYR A 298 1.13 7.66 -18.03
C TYR A 298 2.04 8.88 -18.19
N TYR A 299 1.46 10.09 -18.17
CA TYR A 299 2.22 11.35 -18.22
C TYR A 299 3.14 11.50 -17.01
N GLU A 300 2.64 11.27 -15.80
CA GLU A 300 3.40 11.33 -14.56
C GLU A 300 4.53 10.30 -14.53
N GLY A 301 4.29 9.08 -15.03
CA GLY A 301 5.33 8.05 -15.17
C GLY A 301 6.48 8.45 -16.11
N LEU A 302 6.22 9.27 -17.13
CA LEU A 302 7.27 9.82 -18.00
C LEU A 302 8.06 10.94 -17.31
N LEU A 303 7.39 11.79 -16.53
CA LEU A 303 8.07 12.80 -15.73
C LEU A 303 8.99 12.17 -14.68
N ALA A 304 8.52 11.11 -14.00
CA ALA A 304 9.31 10.34 -13.04
C ALA A 304 10.55 9.67 -13.67
N GLN A 305 10.50 9.37 -14.97
CA GLN A 305 11.64 8.86 -15.74
C GLN A 305 12.59 9.96 -16.24
N GLY A 306 12.33 11.23 -15.90
CA GLY A 306 13.17 12.38 -16.25
C GLY A 306 12.93 12.95 -17.65
N TYR A 307 11.82 12.62 -18.32
CA TYR A 307 11.48 13.25 -19.58
C TYR A 307 11.01 14.70 -19.35
N PRO A 308 11.48 15.67 -20.16
CA PRO A 308 10.96 17.03 -20.10
C PRO A 308 9.44 17.05 -20.34
N ALA A 309 8.71 17.92 -19.64
CA ALA A 309 7.25 17.97 -19.68
C ALA A 309 6.66 18.11 -21.10
N ALA A 310 7.33 18.86 -21.98
CA ALA A 310 6.91 18.99 -23.38
C ALA A 310 7.01 17.67 -24.16
N ASP A 311 8.04 16.87 -23.89
CA ASP A 311 8.24 15.57 -24.52
C ASP A 311 7.29 14.52 -23.92
N ALA A 312 7.12 14.53 -22.59
CA ALA A 312 6.16 13.68 -21.89
C ALA A 312 4.73 13.91 -22.40
N LEU A 313 4.32 15.17 -22.57
CA LEU A 313 3.01 15.52 -23.14
C LEU A 313 2.89 15.00 -24.58
N GLY A 314 3.93 15.15 -25.38
CA GLY A 314 3.97 14.63 -26.75
C GLY A 314 3.82 13.12 -26.83
N TYR A 315 4.47 12.37 -25.93
CA TYR A 315 4.32 10.91 -25.83
C TYR A 315 2.95 10.51 -25.32
N THR A 316 2.41 11.17 -24.29
CA THR A 316 1.07 10.88 -23.78
C THR A 316 0.00 11.14 -24.83
N GLN A 317 0.11 12.21 -25.61
CA GLN A 317 -0.85 12.53 -26.68
C GLN A 317 -0.83 11.55 -27.87
N GLN A 318 0.23 10.74 -28.03
CA GLN A 318 0.25 9.66 -29.03
C GLN A 318 -0.71 8.53 -28.68
N TYR A 319 -0.85 8.23 -27.39
CA TYR A 319 -1.73 7.16 -26.89
C TYR A 319 -3.08 7.70 -26.40
N TYR A 320 -3.12 8.97 -25.97
CA TYR A 320 -4.29 9.67 -25.44
C TYR A 320 -4.47 11.04 -26.13
N PRO A 321 -5.04 11.10 -27.35
CA PRO A 321 -5.05 12.30 -28.18
C PRO A 321 -5.80 13.50 -27.60
N THR A 322 -6.66 13.27 -26.60
CA THR A 322 -7.44 14.30 -25.90
C THR A 322 -6.80 14.78 -24.60
N PHE A 323 -5.65 14.21 -24.21
CA PHE A 323 -4.97 14.56 -22.98
C PHE A 323 -4.36 15.96 -23.07
N GLN A 324 -4.60 16.75 -22.03
CA GLN A 324 -3.98 18.06 -21.80
C GLN A 324 -3.33 17.99 -20.42
N ALA A 325 -2.03 18.32 -20.38
CA ALA A 325 -1.28 18.46 -19.13
C ALA A 325 -1.78 19.67 -18.33
#